data_AF-A0A5C5RRE7-F1
#
_entry.id   AF-A0A5C5RRE7-F1
#
_cell.length_a   1.000
_cell.length_b   1.000
_cell.length_c   1.000
_cell.angle_alpha   90.00
_cell.angle_beta   90.00
_cell.angle_gamma   90.00
#
_symmetry.space_group_name_H-M   'P 1'
#
loop_
_entity.id
_entity.type
_entity.pdbx_description
1 polymer ?
#
loop_
_entity_poly.entity_id
_entity_poly.type
_entity_poly.pdbx_seq_one_letter_code
_entity_poly.pdbx_strand_id
1 'polypeptide(L)' 'MKRRDIIKRLRQIAKDRGEELILVEGGRHTKASIGDRNTTIPRHNEVNEMTANSIIKHMEGKEAGE' A
#
# COMPACT_ATOMS: atom_id res chain seq x y z
N MET A 1 -8.92 -5.82 7.39
CA MET A 1 -7.69 -6.47 6.86
C MET A 1 -6.49 -6.16 7.77
N LYS A 2 -5.61 -7.14 8.03
CA LYS A 2 -4.41 -6.91 8.87
C LYS A 2 -3.33 -6.17 8.08
N ARG A 3 -2.52 -5.36 8.77
CA ARG A 3 -1.35 -4.66 8.17
C ARG A 3 -0.43 -5.62 7.39
N ARG A 4 -0.21 -6.83 7.92
CA ARG A 4 0.62 -7.87 7.28
C ARG A 4 0.10 -8.27 5.89
N ASP A 5 -1.22 -8.42 5.74
CA ASP A 5 -1.84 -8.75 4.45
C ASP A 5 -1.68 -7.64 3.43
N ILE A 6 -1.82 -6.38 3.87
CA ILE A 6 -1.59 -5.21 3.01
C ILE A 6 -0.17 -5.20 2.50
N ILE A 7 0.83 -5.36 3.38
CA ILE A 7 2.25 -5.40 2.99
C ILE A 7 2.52 -6.56 2.02
N LYS A 8 1.90 -7.72 2.26
CA LYS A 8 2.05 -8.90 1.38
C LYS A 8 1.51 -8.61 -0.02
N ARG A 9 0.31 -8.01 -0.13
CA ARG A 9 -0.25 -7.58 -1.41
C ARG A 9 0.60 -6.50 -2.08
N LEU A 10 1.04 -5.49 -1.35
CA LEU A 10 1.91 -4.43 -1.88
C LEU A 10 3.22 -5.00 -2.44
N ARG A 11 3.82 -5.99 -1.78
CA ARG A 11 4.99 -6.70 -2.32
C ARG A 11 4.69 -7.45 -3.61
N GLN A 12 3.52 -8.07 -3.72
CA GLN A 12 3.11 -8.76 -4.95
C GLN A 12 2.93 -7.75 -6.09
N ILE A 13 2.26 -6.63 -5.82
CA ILE A 13 2.04 -5.56 -6.80
C ILE A 13 3.37 -4.95 -7.25
N ALA A 14 4.28 -4.69 -6.31
CA ALA A 14 5.62 -4.20 -6.62
C ALA A 14 6.35 -5.17 -7.57
N LYS A 15 6.36 -6.47 -7.23
CA LYS A 15 6.94 -7.51 -8.09
C LYS A 15 6.29 -7.63 -9.46
N ASP A 16 4.97 -7.58 -9.52
CA ASP A 16 4.20 -7.68 -10.76
C ASP A 16 4.52 -6.51 -11.70
N ARG A 17 4.73 -5.33 -11.12
CA ARG A 17 5.13 -4.11 -11.83
C ARG A 17 6.63 -4.03 -12.12
N GLY A 18 7.45 -4.89 -11.53
CA GLY A 18 8.91 -4.80 -11.61
C GLY A 18 9.53 -3.67 -10.77
N GLU A 19 8.78 -3.14 -9.81
CA GLU A 19 9.17 -2.03 -8.94
C GLU A 19 9.59 -2.50 -7.54
N GLU A 20 10.34 -1.67 -6.82
CA GLU A 20 10.75 -1.95 -5.44
C GLU A 20 9.76 -1.35 -4.43
N LEU A 21 9.35 -2.17 -3.44
CA LEU A 21 8.53 -1.70 -2.32
C LEU A 21 9.41 -1.10 -1.23
N ILE A 22 9.37 0.22 -1.10
CA ILE A 22 10.03 0.98 -0.05
C ILE A 22 9.02 1.25 1.07
N LEU A 23 9.29 0.74 2.27
CA LEU A 23 8.48 1.02 3.46
C LEU A 23 9.24 1.95 4.39
N VAL A 24 8.73 3.16 4.57
CA VAL A 24 9.29 4.17 5.48
C VAL A 24 8.38 4.28 6.69
N GLU A 25 8.84 3.79 7.83
CA GLU A 25 8.10 3.91 9.08
C GLU A 25 8.25 5.33 9.65
N GLY A 26 7.14 6.08 9.65
CA GLY A 26 7.03 7.34 10.38
C GLY A 26 6.50 7.12 11.79
N GLY A 27 6.44 8.19 12.59
CA GLY A 27 5.99 8.10 14.00
C GLY A 27 4.57 7.55 14.17
N ARG A 28 3.63 8.00 13.33
CA ARG A 28 2.21 7.61 13.42
C ARG A 28 1.76 6.63 12.34
N HIS A 29 2.28 6.74 11.12
CA HIS A 29 1.91 5.90 9.97
C HIS A 29 3.15 5.44 9.21
N THR A 30 3.04 4.34 8.48
CA THR A 30 4.09 3.81 7.60
C THR A 30 3.82 4.25 6.16
N LYS A 31 4.73 4.98 5.53
CA LYS A 31 4.65 5.26 4.10
C LYS A 31 5.13 4.04 3.32
N ALA A 32 4.41 3.70 2.24
CA ALA A 32 4.79 2.68 1.30
C ALA A 32 4.90 3.30 -0.08
N SER A 33 6.08 3.23 -0.67
CA SER A 33 6.36 3.71 -2.02
C SER A 33 6.69 2.52 -2.92
N ILE A 34 6.15 2.53 -4.13
CA ILE A 34 6.42 1.56 -5.20
C ILE A 34 6.64 2.41 -6.46
N GLY A 35 7.90 2.63 -6.84
CA GLY A 35 8.25 3.52 -7.94
C GLY A 35 7.71 4.92 -7.76
N ASP A 36 6.95 5.38 -8.76
CA ASP A 36 6.28 6.69 -8.78
C ASP A 36 5.07 6.79 -7.85
N ARG A 37 4.58 5.67 -7.31
CA ARG A 37 3.38 5.64 -6.47
C ARG A 37 3.75 5.57 -5.01
N ASN A 38 3.06 6.38 -4.21
CA ASN A 38 3.23 6.39 -2.77
C ASN A 38 1.87 6.34 -2.07
N THR A 39 1.84 5.64 -0.95
CA THR A 39 0.65 5.50 -0.12
C THR A 39 1.04 5.49 1.35
N THR A 40 0.08 5.71 2.24
CA THR A 40 0.32 5.73 3.68
C THR A 40 -0.53 4.66 4.35
N ILE A 41 0.15 3.75 5.05
CA ILE A 41 -0.44 2.64 5.80
C ILE A 41 -0.59 3.08 7.26
N PRO A 42 -1.82 3.13 7.80
CA PRO A 42 -2.05 3.40 9.21
C PRO A 42 -1.38 2.32 10.09
N ARG A 43 -0.87 2.68 11.28
CA ARG A 43 -0.22 1.72 12.20
C ARG A 43 -1.19 0.77 12.91
N HIS A 44 -2.48 0.85 12.61
CA HIS A 44 -3.49 0.00 13.21
C HIS A 44 -3.25 -1.45 12.79
N ASN A 45 -3.28 -2.37 13.76
CA ASN A 45 -3.16 -3.81 13.49
C ASN A 45 -4.30 -4.29 12.57
N GLU A 46 -5.46 -3.66 12.69
CA GLU A 46 -6.62 -3.84 11.83
C GLU A 46 -6.90 -2.55 11.07
N VAL A 47 -6.73 -2.61 9.75
CA VAL A 47 -7.12 -1.54 8.84
C VAL A 47 -8.49 -1.91 8.28
N ASN A 48 -9.39 -0.93 8.20
CA ASN A 48 -10.70 -1.12 7.60
C ASN A 48 -10.52 -1.67 6.18
N GLU A 49 -11.30 -2.69 5.82
CA GLU A 49 -11.19 -3.35 4.52
C GLU A 49 -11.39 -2.37 3.37
N MET A 50 -12.25 -1.37 3.53
CA MET A 50 -12.44 -0.30 2.55
C MET A 50 -11.16 0.50 2.31
N THR A 51 -10.45 0.88 3.38
CA THR A 51 -9.18 1.61 3.30
C THR A 51 -8.09 0.74 2.71
N ALA A 52 -7.97 -0.50 3.17
CA ALA A 52 -7.00 -1.46 2.65
C ALA A 52 -7.19 -1.69 1.15
N ASN A 53 -8.43 -1.93 0.72
CA ASN A 53 -8.77 -2.15 -0.68
C ASN A 53 -8.52 -0.91 -1.53
N SER A 54 -8.80 0.29 -1.00
CA SER A 54 -8.50 1.55 -1.68
C SER A 54 -7.00 1.75 -1.88
N ILE A 55 -6.18 1.46 -0.85
CA ILE A 55 -4.71 1.51 -0.95
C ILE A 55 -4.22 0.54 -2.01
N ILE A 56 -4.67 -0.72 -1.97
CA ILE A 56 -4.28 -1.75 -2.92
C ILE A 56 -4.63 -1.33 -4.35
N LYS A 57 -5.88 -0.89 -4.58
CA LYS A 57 -6.37 -0.45 -5.88
C LYS A 57 -5.59 0.76 -6.43
N HIS A 58 -5.26 1.71 -5.55
CA HIS A 58 -4.44 2.87 -5.88
C HIS A 58 -3.03 2.45 -6.31
N MET A 59 -2.42 1.49 -5.60
CA MET A 59 -1.10 0.98 -5.94
C MET A 59 -1.12 0.08 -7.19
N GLU A 60 -2.19 -0.68 -7.42
CA GLU A 60 -2.32 -1.62 -8.54
C GLU A 60 -2.34 -0.94 -9.91
N GLY A 61 -3.07 0.15 -10.10
CA GLY A 61 -3.18 0.69 -11.46
C GLY A 61 -4.43 1.46 -11.76
N LYS A 62 -5.49 1.27 -10.96
CA LYS A 62 -6.76 1.93 -11.22
C LYS A 62 -6.73 3.35 -10.67
N GLU A 63 -5.95 4.19 -11.33
CA GLU A 63 -6.29 5.59 -11.52
C GLU A 63 -7.63 5.59 -12.27
N ALA A 64 -8.73 5.62 -11.52
CA ALA A 64 -9.88 6.36 -11.99
C ALA A 64 -9.44 7.82 -11.91
N GLY A 65 -8.91 8.34 -13.02
CA GLY A 65 -8.88 9.76 -13.23
C GLY A 65 -10.30 10.29 -13.14
N GLU A 66 -10.41 11.42 -12.44
CA GLU A 66 -11.49 12.42 -12.45
C GLU A 66 -12.83 12.06 -11.79
#